data_AF-A0A530YCU6-F1
#
_entry.id   AF-A0A530YCU6-F1
#
_cell.length_a   1.000
_cell.length_b   1.000
_cell.length_c   1.000
_cell.angle_alpha   90.00
_cell.angle_beta   90.00
_cell.angle_gamma   90.00
#
_symmetry.space_group_name_H-M   'P 1'
#
loop_
_entity.id
_entity.type
_entity.pdbx_description
1 polymer ?
#
loop_
_entity_poly.entity_id
_entity_poly.type
_entity_poly.pdbx_seq_one_letter_code
_entity_poly.pdbx_strand_id
1 'polypeptide(L)'
;MTSWEIKGRELVNCTCEYGCNCQFNALPDKGHCHAVAGIQIDEGHHGETVLDGLRIAAIFKWPGAIHEGNGEAIAFVDEKATDRQRNALLR
;
A
#
# COMPACT_ATOMS: atom_id res chain seq x y z
N MET A 1 -4.06 -6.15 19.53
CA MET A 1 -3.81 -5.85 18.11
C MET A 1 -3.16 -7.08 17.50
N THR A 2 -3.51 -7.46 16.28
CA THR A 2 -2.84 -8.58 15.57
C THR A 2 -1.41 -8.14 15.23
N SER A 3 -0.42 -8.92 15.64
CA SER A 3 0.98 -8.67 15.24
C SER A 3 1.10 -8.81 13.74
N TRP A 4 1.76 -7.87 13.07
CA TRP A 4 2.05 -7.94 11.66
C TRP A 4 3.38 -7.27 11.37
N GLU A 5 4.10 -7.78 10.37
CA GLU A 5 5.34 -7.20 9.87
C GLU A 5 5.53 -7.65 8.42
N ILE A 6 6.08 -6.78 7.58
CA ILE A 6 6.54 -7.13 6.23
C ILE A 6 7.92 -6.53 6.00
N LYS A 7 8.78 -7.31 5.36
CA LYS A 7 10.09 -6.92 4.86
C LYS A 7 10.12 -7.22 3.37
N GLY A 8 10.51 -6.23 2.59
CA GLY A 8 10.47 -6.36 1.15
C GLY A 8 10.91 -5.11 0.41
N ARG A 9 10.64 -5.12 -0.89
CA ARG A 9 10.93 -4.01 -1.79
C ARG A 9 9.64 -3.34 -2.19
N GLU A 10 9.56 -2.04 -1.95
CA GLU A 10 8.45 -1.20 -2.35
C GLU A 10 8.82 -0.40 -3.60
N LEU A 11 7.85 -0.27 -4.50
CA LEU A 11 7.81 0.76 -5.51
C LEU A 11 6.56 1.60 -5.27
N VAL A 12 6.76 2.89 -5.03
CA VAL A 12 5.67 3.84 -4.85
C VAL A 12 5.90 5.07 -5.71
N ASN A 13 4.85 5.53 -6.38
CA ASN A 13 4.87 6.76 -7.15
C ASN A 13 3.54 7.49 -7.01
N CYS A 14 3.58 8.82 -7.02
CA CYS A 14 2.39 9.67 -6.95
C CYS A 14 2.54 10.88 -7.87
N THR A 15 1.44 11.59 -8.11
CA THR A 15 1.34 12.76 -8.99
C THR A 15 2.07 14.03 -8.55
N CYS A 16 2.72 14.05 -7.39
CA CYS A 16 3.53 15.19 -6.95
C CYS A 16 4.79 15.34 -7.82
N GLU A 17 5.25 16.56 -8.04
CA GLU A 17 6.36 16.88 -8.96
C GLU A 17 7.70 16.32 -8.46
N TYR A 18 7.97 16.42 -7.15
CA TYR A 18 9.24 16.02 -6.56
C TYR A 18 9.09 14.88 -5.56
N GLY A 19 8.85 13.68 -6.10
CA GLY A 19 8.57 12.51 -5.27
C GLY A 19 7.29 12.67 -4.46
N CYS A 20 7.00 11.72 -3.57
CA CYS A 20 5.80 11.82 -2.74
C CYS A 20 6.04 12.77 -1.56
N ASN A 21 5.59 14.02 -1.68
CA ASN A 21 5.70 15.06 -0.64
C ASN A 21 5.25 14.56 0.75
N CYS A 22 4.21 13.73 0.79
CA CYS A 22 3.67 13.16 2.04
C CYS A 22 4.69 12.30 2.81
N GLN A 23 5.66 11.68 2.12
CA GLN A 23 6.75 10.92 2.75
C GLN A 23 7.71 11.81 3.54
N PHE A 24 7.70 13.11 3.25
CA PHE A 24 8.56 14.12 3.88
C PHE A 24 7.74 15.13 4.69
N ASN A 25 6.54 14.74 5.15
CA ASN A 25 5.62 15.58 5.94
C ASN A 25 5.12 16.84 5.22
N ALA A 26 5.07 16.84 3.89
CA ALA A 26 4.50 17.92 3.09
C ALA A 26 3.16 17.51 2.46
N LEU A 27 2.38 18.52 2.05
CA LEU A 27 1.08 18.31 1.38
C LEU A 27 1.27 17.94 -0.11
N PRO A 28 0.26 17.28 -0.73
CA PRO A 28 0.27 17.07 -2.17
C PRO A 28 0.26 18.40 -2.92
N ASP A 29 1.20 18.60 -3.86
CA ASP A 29 1.37 19.88 -4.55
C ASP A 29 0.31 20.20 -5.62
N LYS A 30 -0.54 19.22 -5.97
CA LYS A 30 -1.68 19.39 -6.87
C LYS A 30 -3.03 19.48 -6.15
N GLY A 31 -3.02 19.52 -4.81
CA GLY A 31 -4.24 19.53 -3.99
C GLY A 31 -5.02 18.21 -4.00
N HIS A 32 -4.48 17.14 -4.60
CA HIS A 32 -5.03 15.79 -4.62
C HIS A 32 -3.87 14.77 -4.67
N CYS A 33 -4.15 13.49 -4.39
CA CYS A 33 -3.15 12.44 -4.48
C CYS A 33 -3.66 11.30 -5.37
N HIS A 34 -3.05 11.11 -6.54
CA HIS A 34 -3.19 9.87 -7.29
C HIS A 34 -1.87 9.12 -7.23
N ALA A 35 -1.90 7.84 -6.85
CA ALA A 35 -0.69 7.08 -6.62
C ALA A 35 -0.83 5.63 -7.06
N VAL A 36 0.31 5.01 -7.30
CA VAL A 36 0.46 3.56 -7.42
C VAL A 36 1.51 3.12 -6.42
N ALA A 37 1.22 2.06 -5.68
CA ALA A 37 2.20 1.41 -4.82
C ALA A 37 2.18 -0.10 -5.07
N GLY A 38 3.33 -0.74 -4.92
CA GLY A 38 3.49 -2.17 -5.01
C GLY A 38 4.60 -2.64 -4.09
N ILE A 39 4.37 -3.75 -3.42
CA ILE A 39 5.33 -4.38 -2.51
C ILE A 39 5.56 -5.81 -2.97
N GLN A 40 6.81 -6.15 -3.22
CA GLN A 40 7.28 -7.53 -3.21
C GLN A 40 7.64 -7.87 -1.77
N ILE A 41 6.87 -8.75 -1.15
CA ILE A 41 7.13 -9.23 0.21
C ILE A 41 8.19 -10.33 0.10
N ASP A 42 9.33 -10.11 0.74
CA ASP A 42 10.41 -11.10 0.83
C ASP A 42 10.18 -11.98 2.07
N GLU A 43 9.84 -11.37 3.21
CA GLU A 43 9.45 -12.03 4.47
C GLU A 43 8.29 -11.24 5.13
N GLY A 44 7.31 -11.90 5.74
CA GLY A 44 6.27 -11.22 6.50
C GLY A 44 5.14 -12.09 7.02
N HIS A 45 4.38 -11.55 7.96
CA HIS A 45 3.23 -12.20 8.57
C HIS A 45 2.14 -11.21 8.99
N HIS A 46 0.93 -11.74 9.12
CA HIS A 46 -0.17 -11.08 9.81
C HIS A 46 -0.86 -12.10 10.73
N GLY A 47 -0.58 -12.00 12.03
CA GLY A 47 -0.84 -13.05 13.02
C GLY A 47 -0.12 -14.34 12.61
N GLU A 48 -0.83 -15.45 12.60
CA GLU A 48 -0.30 -16.76 12.17
C GLU A 48 -0.26 -16.93 10.64
N THR A 49 -0.64 -15.92 9.86
CA THR A 49 -0.69 -16.01 8.39
C THR A 49 0.62 -15.54 7.79
N VAL A 50 1.41 -16.46 7.23
CA VAL A 50 2.66 -16.16 6.51
C VAL A 50 2.36 -15.52 5.16
N LEU A 51 3.08 -14.45 4.82
CA LEU A 51 2.93 -13.64 3.61
C LEU A 51 4.16 -13.68 2.69
N ASP A 52 5.18 -14.44 3.06
CA ASP A 52 6.45 -14.57 2.32
C ASP A 52 6.24 -14.83 0.82
N GLY A 53 7.02 -14.12 0.00
CA GLY A 53 7.04 -14.28 -1.46
C GLY A 53 5.82 -13.72 -2.20
N LEU A 54 4.79 -13.27 -1.49
CA LEU A 54 3.60 -12.66 -2.09
C LEU A 54 3.87 -11.23 -2.57
N ARG A 55 2.96 -10.75 -3.42
CA ARG A 55 2.91 -9.37 -3.88
C ARG A 55 1.57 -8.75 -3.57
N ILE A 56 1.58 -7.48 -3.25
CA ILE A 56 0.40 -6.63 -3.21
C ILE A 56 0.70 -5.34 -3.95
N ALA A 57 -0.26 -4.85 -4.72
CA ALA A 57 -0.20 -3.53 -5.33
C ALA A 57 -1.54 -2.83 -5.15
N ALA A 58 -1.54 -1.51 -5.28
CA ALA A 58 -2.75 -0.73 -5.24
C ALA A 58 -2.62 0.55 -6.07
N ILE A 59 -3.75 0.99 -6.61
CA ILE A 59 -3.91 2.30 -7.23
C ILE A 59 -4.81 3.12 -6.31
N PHE A 60 -4.43 4.37 -6.08
CA PHE A 60 -5.04 5.26 -5.12
C PHE A 60 -5.51 6.56 -5.77
N LYS A 61 -6.64 7.08 -5.30
CA LYS A 61 -7.17 8.39 -5.67
C LYS A 61 -7.78 9.09 -4.45
N TRP A 62 -7.14 10.15 -4.00
CA TRP A 62 -7.57 10.98 -2.86
C TRP A 62 -7.88 12.39 -3.34
N PRO A 63 -8.97 13.00 -2.85
CA PRO A 63 -9.35 14.37 -3.20
C PRO A 63 -8.46 15.44 -2.55
N GLY A 64 -7.60 15.07 -1.59
CA GLY A 64 -6.76 15.95 -0.80
C GLY A 64 -5.60 15.20 -0.16
N ALA A 65 -5.16 15.63 1.02
CA ALA A 65 -4.11 14.92 1.75
C ALA A 65 -4.62 13.57 2.25
N ILE A 66 -3.76 12.53 2.27
CA ILE A 66 -4.19 11.15 2.56
C ILE A 66 -4.90 11.03 3.91
N HIS A 67 -4.42 11.77 4.92
CA HIS A 67 -4.97 11.77 6.28
C HIS A 67 -6.32 12.49 6.42
N GLU A 68 -6.75 13.25 5.41
CA GLU A 68 -8.08 13.90 5.37
C GLU A 68 -9.19 12.93 4.92
N GLY A 69 -8.81 11.73 4.44
CA GLY A 69 -9.76 10.67 4.08
C GLY A 69 -10.45 10.87 2.73
N ASN A 70 -11.62 10.23 2.58
CA ASN A 70 -12.45 10.22 1.36
C ASN A 70 -11.73 9.74 0.10
N GLY A 71 -10.74 8.86 0.25
CA GLY A 71 -10.02 8.25 -0.85
C GLY A 71 -10.67 7.00 -1.41
N GLU A 72 -10.32 6.70 -2.65
CA GLU A 72 -10.69 5.50 -3.40
C GLU A 72 -9.42 4.68 -3.66
N ALA A 73 -9.48 3.36 -3.42
CA ALA A 73 -8.37 2.46 -3.70
C ALA A 73 -8.85 1.20 -4.42
N ILE A 74 -8.03 0.72 -5.34
CA ILE A 74 -8.16 -0.62 -5.93
C ILE A 74 -6.91 -1.39 -5.56
N ALA A 75 -7.07 -2.46 -4.80
CA ALA A 75 -5.98 -3.35 -4.42
C ALA A 75 -5.92 -4.58 -5.33
N PHE A 76 -4.70 -5.00 -5.64
CA PHE A 76 -4.35 -6.17 -6.44
C PHE A 76 -3.51 -7.09 -5.57
N VAL A 77 -4.02 -8.29 -5.33
CA VAL A 77 -3.34 -9.31 -4.52
C VAL A 77 -2.85 -10.41 -5.46
N ASP A 78 -1.61 -10.86 -5.25
CA ASP A 78 -0.99 -11.96 -5.99
C ASP A 78 -1.97 -13.15 -6.11
N GLU A 79 -2.09 -13.71 -7.32
CA GLU A 79 -2.98 -14.83 -7.62
C GLU A 79 -2.66 -16.07 -6.78
N LYS A 80 -1.40 -16.21 -6.34
CA LYS A 80 -0.93 -17.33 -5.53
C LYS A 80 -1.39 -17.25 -4.08
N ALA A 81 -1.90 -16.11 -3.64
CA ALA A 81 -2.38 -15.94 -2.28
C ALA A 81 -3.61 -16.81 -2.02
N THR A 82 -3.55 -17.61 -0.96
CA THR A 82 -4.72 -18.30 -0.42
C THR A 82 -5.77 -17.28 0.07
N ASP A 83 -7.02 -17.70 0.25
CA ASP A 83 -8.06 -16.83 0.80
C ASP A 83 -7.67 -16.22 2.16
N ARG A 84 -6.95 -16.98 3.00
CA ARG A 84 -6.45 -16.48 4.28
C ARG A 84 -5.43 -15.36 4.09
N GLN A 85 -4.47 -15.55 3.18
CA GLN A 85 -3.44 -14.54 2.87
C GLN A 85 -4.04 -13.30 2.20
N ARG A 86 -5.00 -13.50 1.27
CA ARG A 86 -5.73 -12.40 0.65
C ARG A 86 -6.48 -11.56 1.67
N ASN A 87 -7.18 -12.20 2.60
CA ASN A 87 -7.86 -11.49 3.68
C ASN A 87 -6.89 -10.81 4.65
N ALA A 88 -5.70 -11.39 4.86
CA ALA A 88 -4.66 -10.78 5.68
C ALA A 88 -4.04 -9.53 5.04
N LEU A 89 -3.84 -9.55 3.71
CA LEU A 89 -3.28 -8.43 2.95
C LEU A 89 -4.27 -7.26 2.75
N LEU A 90 -5.58 -7.51 2.85
CA LEU A 90 -6.64 -6.51 2.62
C LEU A 90 -7.28 -5.97 3.92
N ARG A 91 -6.70 -6.25 5.08
CA ARG A 91 -7.23 -5.88 6.39
C ARG A 91 -6.61 -4.64 6.99
#